data_AF-A0A916GUC9-F1
#
_entry.id   AF-A0A916GUC9-F1
#
_cell.length_a   1.000
_cell.length_b   1.000
_cell.length_c   1.000
_cell.angle_alpha   90.00
_cell.angle_beta   90.00
_cell.angle_gamma   90.00
#
_symmetry.space_group_name_H-M   'P 1'
#
loop_
_entity.id
_entity.type
_entity.pdbx_description
1 polymer ?
#
loop_
_entity_poly.entity_id
_entity_poly.type
_entity_poly.pdbx_seq_one_letter_code
_entity_poly.pdbx_strand_id
1 'polypeptide(L)' 'MATGNDKPLMRALGEFFGEVWKGVKTDPSKPGRVTRRRVEQRVEDTPDGKVILRRTTVEEIIVPPRNHDQ' A
#
# COMPACT_ATOMS: atom_id res chain seq x y z
N MET A 1 4.72 32.24 1.95
CA MET A 1 3.92 31.00 1.85
C MET A 1 4.79 29.99 1.11
N ALA A 2 5.35 28.99 1.80
CA ALA A 2 6.26 28.02 1.20
C ALA A 2 5.45 26.81 0.71
N THR A 3 5.53 26.56 -0.60
CA THR A 3 4.99 25.42 -1.34
C THR A 3 6.05 24.32 -1.38
N GLY A 4 5.80 23.15 -0.79
CA GLY A 4 6.71 22.01 -0.87
C GLY A 4 6.45 20.99 0.24
N ASN A 5 6.13 19.76 -0.13
CA ASN A 5 5.91 18.63 0.77
C ASN A 5 7.24 18.08 1.32
N ASP A 6 8.09 18.95 1.85
CA ASP A 6 9.43 18.58 2.32
C ASP A 6 9.29 17.92 3.69
N LYS A 7 9.30 16.59 3.69
CA LYS A 7 9.36 15.82 4.94
C LYS A 7 10.57 16.34 5.74
N PRO A 8 10.41 16.62 7.05
CA PRO A 8 11.54 17.05 7.87
C PRO A 8 12.64 16.00 7.81
N LEU A 9 13.88 16.44 7.59
CA LEU A 9 15.05 15.59 7.35
C LEU A 9 15.17 14.44 8.36
N MET A 10 14.91 14.72 9.63
CA MET A 10 14.95 13.72 10.72
C MET A 10 13.90 12.62 10.56
N ARG A 11 12.72 12.93 10.01
CA ARG A 11 11.69 11.92 9.71
C ARG A 11 12.10 11.04 8.53
N ALA A 12 12.68 11.64 7.49
CA ALA A 12 13.21 10.87 6.35
C ALA A 12 14.35 9.92 6.79
N LEU A 13 15.23 10.41 7.67
CA LEU A 13 16.33 9.61 8.22
C LEU A 13 15.82 8.46 9.11
N GLY A 14 14.85 8.72 9.98
CA GLY A 14 14.22 7.68 10.80
C GLY A 14 13.48 6.63 9.98
N GLU A 15 12.74 7.04 8.94
CA GLU A 15 12.07 6.13 8.01
C GLU A 15 13.09 5.24 7.27
N PHE A 16 14.23 5.80 6.83
CA PHE A 16 15.29 5.04 6.16
C PHE A 16 15.90 3.95 7.06
N PHE A 17 16.36 4.30 8.26
CA PHE A 17 16.91 3.31 9.20
C PHE A 17 15.88 2.28 9.64
N GLY A 18 14.61 2.69 9.76
CA GLY A 18 13.49 1.79 10.05
C GLY A 18 13.32 0.70 9.00
N GLU A 19 13.38 1.04 7.70
CA GLU A 19 13.28 0.05 6.62
C GLU A 19 14.51 -0.86 6.55
N VAL A 20 15.73 -0.36 6.81
CA VAL A 20 16.94 -1.19 6.89
C VAL A 20 16.83 -2.23 8.01
N TRP A 21 16.45 -1.79 9.22
CA TRP A 21 16.29 -2.69 10.37
C TRP A 21 15.20 -3.73 10.15
N LYS A 22 14.10 -3.32 9.53
CA LYS A 22 13.01 -4.22 9.14
C LYS A 22 13.47 -5.25 8.12
N GLY A 23 14.29 -4.87 7.13
CA GLY A 23 14.90 -5.78 6.18
C GLY A 23 15.78 -6.84 6.86
N VAL A 24 16.65 -6.43 7.78
CA VAL A 24 17.53 -7.35 8.55
C VAL A 24 16.73 -8.37 9.38
N LYS A 25 15.60 -7.94 9.96
CA LYS A 25 14.74 -8.80 10.78
C LYS A 25 13.76 -9.65 9.97
N THR A 26 13.59 -9.38 8.69
CA THR A 26 12.63 -10.09 7.85
C THR A 26 13.18 -11.47 7.54
N ASP A 27 12.38 -12.51 7.82
CA ASP A 27 12.67 -13.89 7.43
C ASP A 27 12.28 -14.10 5.96
N PRO A 28 13.24 -14.26 5.03
CA PRO A 28 12.97 -14.37 3.60
C PRO A 28 12.35 -15.71 3.20
N SER A 29 12.41 -16.72 4.07
CA SER A 29 11.82 -18.04 3.84
C SER A 29 10.31 -18.08 4.12
N LYS A 30 9.75 -17.02 4.72
CA LYS A 30 8.31 -16.89 4.93
C LYS A 30 7.63 -16.36 3.66
N PRO A 31 6.46 -16.89 3.28
CA PRO A 31 5.68 -16.34 2.17
C PRO A 31 5.27 -14.90 2.47
N GLY A 32 5.49 -14.03 1.48
CA GLY A 32 5.12 -12.62 1.56
C GLY A 32 3.63 -12.44 1.32
N ARG A 33 3.01 -11.47 2.00
CA ARG A 33 1.62 -11.05 1.74
C ARG A 33 1.61 -9.68 1.08
N VAL A 34 1.04 -9.61 -0.12
CA VAL A 34 0.79 -8.35 -0.82
C VAL A 34 -0.71 -8.13 -0.91
N THR A 35 -1.19 -7.01 -0.36
CA THR A 35 -2.61 -6.62 -0.45
C THR A 35 -2.74 -5.43 -1.39
N ARG A 36 -3.49 -5.61 -2.48
CA ARG A 36 -3.87 -4.52 -3.39
C ARG A 36 -5.30 -4.11 -3.10
N ARG A 37 -5.52 -2.83 -2.84
CA ARG A 37 -6.84 -2.26 -2.60
C ARG A 37 -7.20 -1.31 -3.73
N ARG A 38 -8.33 -1.58 -4.39
CA ARG A 38 -8.91 -0.70 -5.41
C ARG A 38 -10.27 -0.22 -4.92
N VAL A 39 -10.45 1.11 -4.90
CA VAL A 39 -11.72 1.74 -4.54
C VAL A 39 -12.26 2.40 -5.79
N GLU A 40 -13.49 2.04 -6.16
CA GLU A 40 -14.21 2.62 -7.28
C GLU A 40 -15.45 3.33 -6.73
N GLN A 41 -15.65 4.58 -7.12
CA GLN A 41 -16.82 5.37 -6.76
C GLN A 41 -17.46 5.89 -8.03
N ARG A 42 -18.76 5.64 -8.20
CA ARG A 42 -19.55 6.11 -9.33
C ARG A 42 -20.88 6.67 -8.84
N VAL A 43 -21.31 7.78 -9.42
CA VAL A 43 -22.67 8.29 -9.22
C VAL A 43 -23.54 7.71 -10.32
N GLU A 44 -24.66 7.12 -9.94
CA GLU A 44 -25.65 6.56 -10.88
C GLU A 44 -27.00 7.26 -10.67
N ASP A 45 -27.60 7.67 -11.79
CA ASP A 45 -28.99 8.11 -11.82
C ASP A 45 -29.87 6.86 -11.92
N THR A 46 -30.70 6.64 -10.89
CA THR A 46 -31.69 5.56 -10.86
C THR A 46 -33.10 6.16 -10.98
N PRO A 47 -34.11 5.36 -11.35
CA PRO A 47 -35.51 5.82 -11.38
C PRO A 47 -36.00 6.45 -10.06
N ASP A 48 -35.40 6.05 -8.94
CA ASP A 48 -35.74 6.52 -7.59
C ASP A 48 -34.83 7.68 -7.11
N GLY A 49 -33.89 8.15 -7.94
CA GLY A 49 -33.00 9.28 -7.66
C GLY A 49 -31.51 8.98 -7.83
N LYS A 50 -30.66 9.97 -7.47
CA LYS A 50 -29.19 9.85 -7.55
C LYS A 50 -28.65 9.02 -6.39
N VAL A 51 -27.88 7.99 -6.71
CA VAL A 51 -27.18 7.15 -5.73
C VAL A 51 -25.66 7.21 -5.94
N ILE A 52 -24.91 7.05 -4.85
CA ILE A 52 -23.45 6.92 -4.90
C ILE A 52 -23.10 5.44 -4.72
N LEU A 53 -22.67 4.80 -5.79
CA LEU A 53 -22.17 3.44 -5.77
C LEU A 53 -20.68 3.46 -5.38
N ARG A 54 -20.35 2.82 -4.27
CA ARG A 54 -18.97 2.64 -3.82
C ARG A 54 -18.62 1.16 -3.77
N ARG A 55 -17.64 0.74 -4.57
CA ARG A 55 -17.11 -0.63 -4.61
C ARG A 55 -15.68 -0.64 -4.09
N THR A 56 -15.37 -1.56 -3.19
CA THR A 56 -14.00 -1.82 -2.73
C THR A 56 -13.62 -3.24 -3.10
N THR A 57 -12.60 -3.40 -3.93
CA THR A 57 -11.99 -4.69 -4.26
C THR A 57 -10.69 -4.81 -3.49
N VAL A 58 -10.52 -5.91 -2.75
CA VAL A 58 -9.30 -6.25 -2.03
C VAL A 58 -8.75 -7.54 -2.62
N GLU A 59 -7.58 -7.45 -3.23
CA GLU A 59 -6.86 -8.61 -3.78
C GLU A 59 -5.72 -8.95 -2.82
N GLU A 60 -5.72 -10.17 -2.30
CA GLU A 60 -4.64 -10.71 -1.47
C GLU A 60 -3.83 -11.71 -2.30
N ILE A 61 -2.54 -11.41 -2.48
CA ILE A 61 -1.61 -12.25 -3.22
C ILE A 61 -0.61 -12.82 -2.22
N ILE A 62 -0.58 -14.15 -2.12
CA ILE A 62 0.43 -14.88 -1.36
C ILE A 62 1.61 -15.12 -2.31
N VAL A 63 2.73 -14.48 -2.02
CA VAL A 63 3.94 -14.57 -2.83
C VAL A 63 4.86 -15.62 -2.20
N PRO A 64 5.31 -16.64 -2.96
CA PRO A 64 6.27 -17.61 -2.44
C PRO A 64 7.57 -16.90 -2.02
N PRO A 65 8.32 -17.47 -1.06
CA PRO A 65 9.60 -16.91 -0.63
C PRO A 65 10.56 -16.74 -1.82
N ARG A 66 11.32 -15.64 -1.80
CA ARG A 66 12.30 -15.36 -2.87
C ARG A 66 13.52 -16.25 -2.68
N ASN A 67 13.75 -17.20 -3.59
CA ASN A 67 15.00 -17.95 -3.67
C ASN A 67 16.09 -17.06 -4.31
N HIS A 68 17.27 -17.00 -3.70
CA HIS A 68 18.40 -16.16 -4.12
C HIS A 68 19.29 -16.83 -5.21
N ASP A 69 18.70 -17.62 -6.10
CA ASP A 69 19.41 -18.33 -7.17
C ASP A 69 19.08 -17.75 -8.56
N GLN A 70 19.18 -16.43 -8.72
CA GLN A 70 19.25 -15.74 -10.02
C GLN A 70 20.35 -14.67 -10.01
#